data_AF-A0A0C1IDD9-F1
#
_entry.id   AF-A0A0C1IDD9-F1
#
_cell.length_a   1.000
_cell.length_b   1.000
_cell.length_c   1.000
_cell.angle_alpha   90.00
_cell.angle_beta   90.00
_cell.angle_gamma   90.00
#
_symmetry.space_group_name_H-M   'P 1'
#
loop_
_entity.id
_entity.type
_entity.pdbx_description
1 polymer ?
#
loop_
_entity_poly.entity_id
_entity_poly.type
_entity_poly.pdbx_seq_one_letter_code
_entity_poly.pdbx_strand_id
1 'polypeptide(L)'
;MAKTPAPSKSAAPPKSVAAPKSTTVPARETEDLSALVKKHIKKGASANLLTWVILGGKNFMPKQPVSDFDFLTASDKGITKQSLINLADIMDIPMKDIAILLNVSYKTLGRKQNTDILDSLVSSLSIEIANTIANGLSVFEEADKLNRWLQKENRSMNGKKPIELLSTPTGIKMVNRVLNRIEEGIYT
;
A
#
# COMPACT_ATOMS: atom_id res chain seq x y z
N MET A 1 -15.44 -39.40 -59.27
CA MET A 1 -14.52 -39.93 -58.24
C MET A 1 -14.77 -39.19 -56.94
N ALA A 2 -15.00 -39.95 -55.88
CA ALA A 2 -15.50 -39.50 -54.58
C ALA A 2 -14.39 -38.99 -53.64
N LYS A 3 -14.73 -38.05 -52.74
CA LYS A 3 -14.60 -38.17 -51.26
C LYS A 3 -14.92 -36.85 -50.53
N THR A 4 -15.97 -36.89 -49.70
CA THR A 4 -16.11 -36.20 -48.39
C THR A 4 -15.59 -37.22 -47.34
N PRO A 5 -15.08 -36.90 -46.11
CA PRO A 5 -15.58 -35.90 -45.14
C PRO A 5 -14.56 -35.16 -44.23
N ALA A 6 -15.11 -34.33 -43.32
CA ALA A 6 -14.49 -33.54 -42.23
C ALA A 6 -13.74 -34.42 -41.17
N PRO A 7 -13.04 -33.91 -40.10
CA PRO A 7 -13.57 -32.97 -39.10
C PRO A 7 -12.59 -31.97 -38.41
N SER A 8 -13.21 -31.00 -37.71
CA SER A 8 -12.81 -30.30 -36.48
C SER A 8 -11.52 -30.77 -35.76
N LYS A 9 -10.63 -29.82 -35.42
CA LYS A 9 -9.80 -29.89 -34.22
C LYS A 9 -9.82 -28.58 -33.44
N SER A 10 -10.58 -28.61 -32.36
CA SER A 10 -10.26 -27.97 -31.09
C SER A 10 -8.80 -28.21 -30.70
N ALA A 11 -8.08 -27.16 -30.32
CA ALA A 11 -6.77 -27.26 -29.69
C ALA A 11 -6.64 -26.23 -28.56
N ALA A 12 -6.87 -26.74 -27.35
CA ALA A 12 -6.28 -26.46 -26.03
C ALA A 12 -5.85 -25.03 -25.63
N PRO A 13 -6.14 -24.62 -24.37
CA PRO A 13 -5.80 -23.32 -23.81
C PRO A 13 -4.28 -23.12 -23.62
N PRO A 14 -3.79 -21.87 -23.60
CA PRO A 14 -2.38 -21.58 -23.37
C PRO A 14 -1.94 -22.03 -21.97
N LYS A 15 -0.75 -22.64 -21.96
CA LYS A 15 -0.05 -23.23 -20.83
C LYS A 15 0.00 -22.28 -19.63
N SER A 16 -0.32 -22.85 -18.47
CA SER A 16 0.02 -22.34 -17.13
C SER A 16 1.49 -21.94 -17.10
N VAL A 17 1.76 -20.63 -17.07
CA VAL A 17 3.09 -20.09 -16.80
C VAL A 17 3.17 -19.86 -15.30
N ALA A 18 4.02 -20.66 -14.67
CA ALA A 18 4.32 -20.61 -13.25
C ALA A 18 4.58 -19.18 -12.76
N ALA A 19 3.91 -18.81 -11.66
CA ALA A 19 4.12 -17.56 -10.97
C ALA A 19 5.60 -17.39 -10.58
N PRO A 20 6.25 -16.24 -10.84
CA PRO A 20 7.59 -15.99 -10.34
C PRO A 20 7.53 -15.83 -8.81
N LYS A 21 8.44 -16.56 -8.14
CA LYS A 21 8.61 -16.63 -6.69
C LYS A 21 8.70 -15.22 -6.09
N SER A 22 7.92 -15.01 -5.03
CA SER A 22 8.01 -13.88 -4.11
C SER A 22 9.48 -13.63 -3.76
N THR A 23 10.00 -12.45 -4.09
CA THR A 23 11.29 -12.01 -3.56
C THR A 23 11.07 -11.67 -2.10
N THR A 24 11.31 -12.65 -1.24
CA THR A 24 11.31 -12.50 0.22
C THR A 24 12.36 -11.46 0.61
N VAL A 25 11.89 -10.26 0.94
CA VAL A 25 12.60 -9.31 1.81
C VAL A 25 12.98 -10.08 3.08
N PRO A 26 14.21 -9.96 3.61
CA PRO A 26 14.64 -10.77 4.75
C PRO A 26 13.64 -10.63 5.91
N ALA A 27 12.99 -11.74 6.25
CA ALA A 27 11.89 -11.84 7.22
C ALA A 27 12.21 -11.33 8.65
N ARG A 28 13.43 -10.85 8.91
CA ARG A 28 13.86 -10.30 10.21
C ARG A 28 13.50 -8.82 10.41
N GLU A 29 13.37 -8.02 9.35
CA GLU A 29 13.07 -6.57 9.50
C GLU A 29 11.56 -6.27 9.49
N THR A 30 10.77 -7.08 8.79
CA THR A 30 9.31 -6.88 8.61
C THR A 30 8.51 -7.23 9.87
N GLU A 31 8.95 -8.26 10.60
CA GLU A 31 8.34 -8.68 11.87
C GLU A 31 8.60 -7.64 12.98
N ASP A 32 9.77 -6.98 12.95
CA ASP A 32 10.12 -5.89 13.86
C ASP A 32 9.30 -4.62 13.58
N LEU A 33 9.11 -4.24 12.31
CA LEU A 33 8.34 -3.05 11.95
C LEU A 33 6.87 -3.15 12.37
N SER A 34 6.22 -4.29 12.09
CA SER A 34 4.84 -4.53 12.49
C SER A 34 4.67 -4.54 14.01
N ALA A 35 5.63 -5.13 14.74
CA ALA A 35 5.65 -5.11 16.20
C ALA A 35 5.86 -3.68 16.74
N LEU A 36 6.73 -2.89 16.11
CA LEU A 36 7.00 -1.51 16.45
C LEU A 36 5.76 -0.63 16.25
N VAL A 37 5.05 -0.79 15.13
CA VAL A 37 3.78 -0.11 14.85
C VAL A 37 2.74 -0.48 15.92
N LYS A 38 2.54 -1.77 16.22
CA LYS A 38 1.64 -2.23 17.29
C LYS A 38 1.99 -1.63 18.65
N LYS A 39 3.28 -1.51 18.97
CA LYS A 39 3.75 -0.89 20.22
C LYS A 39 3.39 0.61 20.29
N HIS A 40 3.49 1.33 19.18
CA HIS A 40 3.14 2.75 19.11
C HIS A 40 1.63 2.97 19.19
N ILE A 41 0.83 2.13 18.52
CA ILE A 41 -0.64 2.16 18.61
C ILE A 41 -1.08 1.99 20.07
N LYS A 42 -0.56 0.98 20.79
CA LYS A 42 -0.86 0.76 22.21
C LYS A 42 -0.48 1.92 23.14
N LYS A 43 0.40 2.82 22.69
CA LYS A 43 0.82 4.01 23.44
C LYS A 43 0.04 5.27 23.04
N GLY A 44 -0.96 5.15 22.17
CA GLY A 44 -1.71 6.31 21.66
C GLY A 44 -0.84 7.23 20.79
N ALA A 45 0.04 6.67 19.98
CA ALA A 45 0.89 7.45 19.07
C ALA A 45 0.06 8.28 18.09
N SER A 46 0.55 9.46 17.75
CA SER A 46 -0.07 10.30 16.72
C SER A 46 0.04 9.66 15.33
N ALA A 47 -0.90 10.01 14.43
CA ALA A 47 -0.85 9.58 13.03
C ALA A 47 0.50 9.91 12.38
N ASN A 48 1.03 11.11 12.61
CA ASN A 48 2.34 11.53 12.09
C ASN A 48 3.48 10.59 12.51
N LEU A 49 3.47 10.15 13.78
CA LEU A 49 4.46 9.20 14.28
C LEU A 49 4.30 7.84 13.61
N LEU A 50 3.06 7.35 13.47
CA LEU A 50 2.79 6.08 12.80
C LEU A 50 3.22 6.10 11.34
N THR A 51 2.88 7.15 10.59
CA THR A 51 3.32 7.34 9.20
C THR A 51 4.84 7.32 9.08
N TRP A 52 5.52 8.06 9.97
CA TRP A 52 6.98 8.09 9.98
C TRP A 52 7.56 6.70 10.23
N VAL A 53 7.02 5.94 11.19
CA VAL A 53 7.44 4.56 11.46
C VAL A 53 7.17 3.67 10.24
N ILE A 54 5.96 3.70 9.67
CA ILE A 54 5.57 2.90 8.49
C ILE A 54 6.52 3.12 7.32
N LEU A 55 6.95 4.35 7.09
CA LEU A 55 7.87 4.67 5.99
C LEU A 55 9.34 4.34 6.28
N GLY A 56 9.68 3.88 7.49
CA GLY A 56 11.03 3.44 7.86
C GLY A 56 11.72 4.32 8.92
N GLY A 57 10.99 5.16 9.63
CA GLY A 57 11.48 5.98 10.72
C GLY A 57 12.67 6.85 10.31
N LYS A 58 13.80 6.69 11.01
CA LYS A 58 15.03 7.46 10.76
C LYS A 58 15.58 7.30 9.33
N ASN A 59 15.27 6.18 8.67
CA ASN A 59 15.69 5.93 7.29
C ASN A 59 14.82 6.68 6.27
N PHE A 60 13.58 7.03 6.63
CA PHE A 60 12.71 7.89 5.83
C PHE A 60 13.01 9.37 6.10
N MET A 61 13.05 9.76 7.37
CA MET A 61 13.40 11.13 7.76
C MET A 61 14.16 11.13 9.09
N PRO A 62 15.29 11.86 9.23
CA PRO A 62 16.12 11.81 10.44
C PRO A 62 15.40 12.23 11.72
N LYS A 63 14.44 13.14 11.60
CA LYS A 63 13.61 13.65 12.70
C LYS A 63 12.17 13.19 12.50
N GLN A 64 11.45 13.01 13.60
CA GLN A 64 10.02 12.72 13.56
C GLN A 64 9.25 13.96 13.03
N PRO A 65 8.28 13.77 12.11
CA PRO A 65 7.41 14.85 11.64
C PRO A 65 6.51 15.33 12.75
N VAL A 66 6.37 16.65 12.86
CA VAL A 66 5.48 17.30 13.82
C VAL A 66 4.28 17.91 13.09
N SER A 67 4.43 18.23 11.80
CA SER A 67 3.42 18.90 10.98
C SER A 67 3.34 18.35 9.55
N ASP A 68 2.24 18.67 8.86
CA ASP A 68 2.05 18.36 7.44
C ASP A 68 3.13 19.00 6.55
N PHE A 69 3.69 20.13 6.97
CA PHE A 69 4.77 20.80 6.25
C PHE A 69 6.07 19.98 6.24
N ASP A 70 6.31 19.18 7.28
CA ASP A 70 7.46 18.26 7.32
C ASP A 70 7.30 17.16 6.26
N PHE A 71 6.08 16.63 6.11
CA PHE A 71 5.75 15.66 5.07
C PHE A 71 5.83 16.26 3.67
N LEU A 72 5.38 17.51 3.48
CA LEU A 72 5.55 18.24 2.22
C LEU A 72 7.03 18.37 1.86
N THR A 73 7.86 18.80 2.82
CA THR A 73 9.31 18.93 2.62
C THR A 73 9.97 17.58 2.31
N ALA A 74 9.53 16.50 2.98
CA ALA A 74 10.02 15.15 2.71
C ALA A 74 9.61 14.66 1.31
N SER A 75 8.38 14.97 0.89
CA SER A 75 7.89 14.68 -0.45
C SER A 75 8.72 15.36 -1.53
N ASP A 76 9.02 16.66 -1.35
CA ASP A 76 9.80 17.43 -2.31
C ASP A 76 11.24 16.93 -2.46
N LYS A 77 11.83 16.44 -1.37
CA LYS A 77 13.14 15.77 -1.38
C LYS A 77 13.09 14.36 -1.97
N GLY A 78 11.90 13.75 -1.95
CA GLY A 78 11.65 12.38 -2.34
C GLY A 78 11.91 11.37 -1.22
N ILE A 79 11.25 10.22 -1.32
CA ILE A 79 11.45 9.08 -0.41
C ILE A 79 12.25 7.98 -1.08
N THR A 80 12.85 7.10 -0.28
CA THR A 80 13.57 5.94 -0.83
C THR A 80 12.60 4.84 -1.28
N LYS A 81 13.02 4.01 -2.23
CA LYS A 81 12.27 2.78 -2.56
C LYS A 81 12.06 1.89 -1.33
N GLN A 82 13.00 1.86 -0.37
CA GLN A 82 12.84 1.12 0.88
C GLN A 82 11.60 1.56 1.65
N SER A 83 11.25 2.85 1.65
CA SER A 83 10.01 3.33 2.28
C SER A 83 8.76 2.74 1.63
N LEU A 84 8.77 2.46 0.31
CA LEU A 84 7.67 1.75 -0.34
C LEU A 84 7.59 0.29 0.09
N ILE A 85 8.73 -0.37 0.22
CA ILE A 85 8.79 -1.78 0.66
C ILE A 85 8.16 -1.88 2.04
N ASN A 86 8.58 -1.02 2.97
CA ASN A 86 8.02 -0.98 4.33
C ASN A 86 6.50 -0.72 4.32
N LEU A 87 6.02 0.21 3.48
CA LEU A 87 4.59 0.48 3.33
C LEU A 87 3.83 -0.76 2.83
N ALA A 88 4.39 -1.48 1.86
CA ALA A 88 3.78 -2.68 1.30
C ALA A 88 3.69 -3.82 2.31
N ASP A 89 4.72 -3.97 3.13
CA ASP A 89 4.76 -4.97 4.19
C ASP A 89 3.66 -4.70 5.23
N ILE A 90 3.44 -3.44 5.62
CA ILE A 90 2.36 -3.07 6.54
C ILE A 90 0.98 -3.29 5.90
N MET A 91 0.83 -2.95 4.62
CA MET A 91 -0.41 -3.15 3.87
C MET A 91 -0.66 -4.62 3.48
N ASP A 92 0.31 -5.50 3.71
CA ASP A 92 0.31 -6.92 3.29
C ASP A 92 -0.04 -7.09 1.79
N ILE A 93 0.60 -6.29 0.93
CA ILE A 93 0.42 -6.36 -0.52
C ILE A 93 1.75 -6.44 -1.26
N PRO A 94 1.80 -7.11 -2.42
CA PRO A 94 3.03 -7.20 -3.20
C PRO A 94 3.39 -5.85 -3.85
N MET A 95 4.68 -5.66 -4.11
CA MET A 95 5.22 -4.46 -4.79
C MET A 95 4.54 -4.11 -6.12
N LYS A 96 4.02 -5.09 -6.85
CA LYS A 96 3.26 -4.87 -8.08
C LYS A 96 1.99 -4.05 -7.83
N ASP A 97 1.34 -4.24 -6.68
CA ASP A 97 0.08 -3.58 -6.35
C ASP A 97 0.36 -2.16 -5.83
N ILE A 98 1.45 -1.98 -5.07
CA ILE A 98 1.98 -0.64 -4.75
C ILE A 98 2.30 0.15 -6.03
N ALA A 99 2.91 -0.49 -7.03
CA ALA A 99 3.19 0.16 -8.31
C ALA A 99 1.90 0.70 -8.97
N ILE A 100 0.83 -0.10 -8.94
CA ILE A 100 -0.49 0.30 -9.44
C ILE A 100 -1.06 1.47 -8.63
N LEU A 101 -1.00 1.42 -7.30
CA LEU A 101 -1.47 2.53 -6.44
C LEU A 101 -0.73 3.83 -6.73
N LEU A 102 0.57 3.74 -6.98
CA LEU A 102 1.43 4.90 -7.24
C LEU A 102 1.42 5.36 -8.71
N ASN A 103 0.59 4.73 -9.57
CA ASN A 103 0.51 5.02 -10.99
C ASN A 103 1.87 4.89 -11.73
N VAL A 104 2.72 3.97 -11.29
CA VAL A 104 4.04 3.68 -11.89
C VAL A 104 4.12 2.24 -12.37
N SER A 105 4.90 1.99 -13.41
CA SER A 105 5.09 0.62 -13.87
C SER A 105 5.93 -0.19 -12.88
N TYR A 106 5.55 -1.45 -12.64
CA TYR A 106 6.34 -2.37 -11.80
C TYR A 106 7.79 -2.51 -12.32
N LYS A 107 8.00 -2.45 -13.65
CA LYS A 107 9.33 -2.46 -14.27
C LYS A 107 10.16 -1.23 -13.90
N THR A 108 9.54 -0.05 -13.83
CA THR A 108 10.18 1.20 -13.42
C THR A 108 10.67 1.09 -11.97
N LEU A 109 9.81 0.64 -11.06
CA LEU A 109 10.20 0.42 -9.65
C LEU A 109 11.23 -0.72 -9.52
N GLY A 110 11.13 -1.77 -10.33
CA GLY A 110 12.04 -2.92 -10.31
C GLY A 110 13.48 -2.58 -10.66
N ARG A 111 13.71 -1.53 -11.47
CA ARG A 111 15.06 -1.06 -11.86
C ARG A 111 15.77 -0.27 -10.75
N LYS A 112 15.01 0.29 -9.81
CA LYS A 112 15.55 1.10 -8.71
C LYS A 112 16.12 0.23 -7.60
N GLN A 113 17.22 0.63 -7.01
CA GLN A 113 17.75 0.06 -5.76
C GLN A 113 16.93 0.53 -4.56
N ASN A 114 17.03 -0.17 -3.43
CA ASN A 114 16.28 0.18 -2.23
C ASN A 114 16.62 1.59 -1.70
N THR A 115 17.86 2.05 -1.93
CA THR A 115 18.35 3.38 -1.55
C THR A 115 17.99 4.47 -2.54
N ASP A 116 17.46 4.13 -3.73
CA ASP A 116 17.15 5.13 -4.74
C ASP A 116 15.98 6.00 -4.32
N ILE A 117 16.13 7.30 -4.57
CA ILE A 117 15.10 8.30 -4.31
C ILE A 117 14.05 8.27 -5.44
N LEU A 118 12.79 8.40 -5.05
CA LEU A 118 11.63 8.47 -5.93
C LEU A 118 11.30 9.93 -6.26
N ASP A 119 10.59 10.14 -7.36
CA ASP A 119 10.14 11.48 -7.73
C ASP A 119 9.16 12.05 -6.68
N SER A 120 9.03 13.37 -6.65
CA SER A 120 8.21 14.07 -5.65
C SER A 120 6.73 13.67 -5.73
N LEU A 121 6.19 13.38 -6.92
CA LEU A 121 4.77 13.01 -7.05
C LEU A 121 4.49 11.62 -6.46
N VAL A 122 5.33 10.64 -6.80
CA VAL A 122 5.26 9.28 -6.22
C VAL A 122 5.51 9.34 -4.72
N SER A 123 6.45 10.16 -4.28
CA SER A 123 6.77 10.35 -2.86
C SER A 123 5.60 10.95 -2.10
N SER A 124 4.97 12.00 -2.64
CA SER A 124 3.79 12.66 -2.09
C SER A 124 2.65 11.66 -1.91
N LEU A 125 2.31 10.93 -2.97
CA LEU A 125 1.22 9.96 -2.94
C LEU A 125 1.52 8.81 -1.96
N SER A 126 2.77 8.37 -1.87
CA SER A 126 3.19 7.33 -0.91
C SER A 126 3.02 7.79 0.53
N ILE A 127 3.36 9.05 0.83
CA ILE A 127 3.17 9.63 2.16
C ILE A 127 1.67 9.76 2.50
N GLU A 128 0.85 10.21 1.55
CA GLU A 128 -0.61 10.31 1.71
C GLU A 128 -1.28 8.93 1.95
N ILE A 129 -0.84 7.90 1.22
CA ILE A 129 -1.28 6.53 1.45
C ILE A 129 -0.83 6.09 2.85
N ALA A 130 0.44 6.29 3.22
CA ALA A 130 0.94 5.90 4.54
C ALA A 130 0.21 6.61 5.69
N ASN A 131 -0.13 7.90 5.54
CA ASN A 131 -0.99 8.64 6.48
C ASN A 131 -2.37 8.01 6.60
N THR A 132 -2.98 7.61 5.48
CA THR A 132 -4.28 6.93 5.49
C THR A 132 -4.23 5.58 6.18
N ILE A 133 -3.15 4.82 5.96
CA ILE A 133 -2.91 3.55 6.66
C ILE A 133 -2.66 3.77 8.15
N ALA A 134 -1.89 4.79 8.53
CA ALA A 134 -1.68 5.17 9.92
C ALA A 134 -3.01 5.49 10.63
N ASN A 135 -3.88 6.28 10.01
CA ASN A 135 -5.22 6.57 10.52
C ASN A 135 -6.06 5.29 10.66
N GLY A 136 -6.06 4.44 9.63
CA GLY A 136 -6.77 3.16 9.69
C GLY A 136 -6.26 2.25 10.81
N LEU A 137 -4.95 2.22 11.04
CA LEU A 137 -4.35 1.44 12.13
C LEU A 137 -4.73 1.98 13.51
N SER A 138 -4.90 3.28 13.66
CA SER A 138 -5.44 3.86 14.91
C SER A 138 -6.89 3.43 15.15
N VAL A 139 -7.70 3.29 14.09
CA VAL A 139 -9.11 2.88 14.20
C VAL A 139 -9.27 1.37 14.43
N PHE A 140 -8.51 0.55 13.71
CA PHE A 140 -8.65 -0.92 13.77
C PHE A 140 -7.73 -1.60 14.79
N GLU A 141 -6.72 -0.87 15.31
CA GLU A 141 -5.66 -1.28 16.24
C GLU A 141 -4.76 -2.45 15.79
N GLU A 142 -5.15 -3.16 14.72
CA GLU A 142 -4.46 -4.31 14.17
C GLU A 142 -4.37 -4.21 12.64
N ALA A 143 -3.16 -4.41 12.10
CA ALA A 143 -2.91 -4.43 10.66
C ALA A 143 -3.78 -5.46 9.93
N ASP A 144 -3.94 -6.67 10.47
CA ASP A 144 -4.73 -7.73 9.84
C ASP A 144 -6.22 -7.38 9.71
N LYS A 145 -6.75 -6.56 10.63
CA LYS A 145 -8.14 -6.07 10.57
C LYS A 145 -8.27 -4.98 9.53
N LEU A 146 -7.33 -4.03 9.52
CA LEU A 146 -7.27 -2.99 8.49
C LEU A 146 -7.13 -3.58 7.10
N ASN A 147 -6.19 -4.50 6.88
CA ASN A 147 -5.92 -5.10 5.57
C ASN A 147 -7.14 -5.89 5.06
N ARG A 148 -7.84 -6.60 5.94
CA ARG A 148 -9.13 -7.23 5.61
C ARG A 148 -10.19 -6.21 5.22
N TRP A 149 -10.26 -5.06 5.91
CA TRP A 149 -11.20 -4.00 5.57
C TRP A 149 -10.86 -3.35 4.22
N LEU A 150 -9.58 -3.07 3.95
CA LEU A 150 -9.09 -2.50 2.69
C LEU A 150 -9.43 -3.35 1.46
N GLN A 151 -9.49 -4.67 1.62
CA GLN A 151 -9.80 -5.64 0.57
C GLN A 151 -11.30 -5.97 0.43
N LYS A 152 -12.13 -5.52 1.37
CA LYS A 152 -13.57 -5.80 1.38
C LYS A 152 -14.33 -4.72 0.63
N GLU A 153 -15.26 -5.12 -0.24
CA GLU A 153 -16.18 -4.21 -0.89
C GLU A 153 -16.96 -3.39 0.14
N ASN A 154 -17.04 -2.08 -0.07
CA ASN A 154 -17.69 -1.17 0.86
C ASN A 154 -18.88 -0.47 0.20
N ARG A 155 -20.07 -0.64 0.77
CA ARG A 155 -21.32 -0.04 0.28
C ARG A 155 -21.27 1.48 0.25
N SER A 156 -20.67 2.12 1.25
CA SER A 156 -20.49 3.57 1.29
C SER A 156 -19.53 4.09 0.20
N MET A 157 -18.81 3.20 -0.48
CA MET A 157 -17.89 3.50 -1.58
C MET A 157 -18.36 2.88 -2.91
N ASN A 158 -19.68 2.81 -3.13
CA ASN A 158 -20.30 2.23 -4.32
C ASN A 158 -19.86 0.80 -4.63
N GLY A 159 -19.60 -0.01 -3.60
CA GLY A 159 -19.15 -1.39 -3.76
C GLY A 159 -17.68 -1.54 -4.13
N LYS A 160 -16.92 -0.45 -4.26
CA LYS A 160 -15.47 -0.52 -4.48
C LYS A 160 -14.73 -0.93 -3.22
N LYS A 161 -13.56 -1.52 -3.39
CA LYS A 161 -12.66 -1.81 -2.26
C LYS A 161 -11.92 -0.52 -1.87
N PRO A 162 -11.74 -0.22 -0.57
CA PRO A 162 -11.01 0.97 -0.16
C PRO A 162 -9.61 1.07 -0.80
N ILE A 163 -8.91 -0.06 -0.94
CA ILE A 163 -7.56 -0.08 -1.55
C ILE A 163 -7.53 0.44 -2.99
N GLU A 164 -8.57 0.19 -3.79
CA GLU A 164 -8.64 0.61 -5.19
C GLU A 164 -8.75 2.14 -5.33
N LEU A 165 -9.19 2.81 -4.27
CA LEU A 165 -9.38 4.26 -4.23
C LEU A 165 -8.12 5.01 -3.81
N LEU A 166 -7.13 4.33 -3.23
CA LEU A 166 -5.91 4.95 -2.70
C LEU A 166 -4.97 5.49 -3.79
N SER A 167 -5.25 5.21 -5.08
CA SER A 167 -4.44 5.68 -6.21
C SER A 167 -4.63 7.15 -6.58
N THR A 168 -5.60 7.83 -5.96
CA THR A 168 -5.93 9.23 -6.25
C THR A 168 -6.19 10.04 -4.98
N PRO A 169 -5.88 11.35 -4.96
CA PRO A 169 -6.17 12.20 -3.81
C PRO A 169 -7.66 12.21 -3.43
N THR A 170 -8.56 12.20 -4.42
CA THR A 170 -10.01 12.16 -4.19
C THR A 170 -10.43 10.85 -3.52
N GLY A 171 -9.93 9.72 -3.99
CA GLY A 171 -10.24 8.43 -3.39
C GLY A 171 -9.65 8.26 -1.99
N ILE A 172 -8.43 8.76 -1.75
CA ILE A 172 -7.84 8.85 -0.40
C ILE A 172 -8.74 9.63 0.57
N LYS A 173 -9.22 10.81 0.15
CA LYS A 173 -10.17 11.61 0.96
C LYS A 173 -11.46 10.84 1.26
N MET A 174 -11.96 10.06 0.31
CA MET A 174 -13.15 9.23 0.53
C MET A 174 -12.89 8.13 1.56
N VAL A 175 -11.76 7.43 1.45
CA VAL A 175 -11.35 6.38 2.39
C VAL A 175 -11.20 6.96 3.80
N ASN A 176 -10.48 8.06 3.95
CA ASN A 176 -10.31 8.74 5.24
C ASN A 176 -11.65 9.18 5.86
N ARG A 177 -12.59 9.67 5.05
CA ARG A 177 -13.93 10.01 5.55
C ARG A 177 -14.65 8.79 6.12
N VAL A 178 -14.55 7.63 5.47
CA VAL A 178 -15.18 6.41 5.99
C VAL A 178 -14.47 5.93 7.26
N LEU A 179 -13.13 6.00 7.31
CA LEU A 179 -12.36 5.66 8.52
C LEU A 179 -12.78 6.52 9.72
N ASN A 180 -12.90 7.84 9.54
CA ASN A 180 -13.33 8.75 10.61
C ASN A 180 -14.76 8.41 11.10
N ARG A 181 -15.67 8.05 10.18
CA ARG A 181 -17.03 7.64 10.58
C ARG A 181 -17.04 6.32 11.35
N ILE A 182 -16.14 5.39 11.02
CA ILE A 182 -15.96 4.15 11.79
C ILE A 182 -15.43 4.46 13.18
N GLU A 183 -14.46 5.37 13.31
CA GLU A 183 -13.91 5.85 14.59
C GLU A 183 -15.00 6.46 15.49
N GLU A 184 -15.89 7.27 14.92
CA GLU A 184 -17.03 7.87 15.61
C GLU A 184 -18.17 6.87 15.91
N GLY A 185 -18.07 5.62 15.45
CA GLY A 185 -19.10 4.58 15.63
C GLY A 185 -20.34 4.74 14.72
N ILE A 186 -20.24 5.55 13.67
CA ILE A 186 -21.34 5.82 12.74
C ILE A 186 -21.31 4.77 11.61
N TYR A 187 -22.13 3.73 11.73
CA TYR A 187 -22.32 2.72 10.68
C TYR A 187 -23.27 3.23 9.57
N THR A 188 -22.90 3.02 8.30
CA THR A 188 -23.77 3.10 7.10
C THR A 188 -23.41 2.01 6.10
#